data_AF-A0A7S2CT81-F1
#
_entry.id   AF-A0A7S2CT81-F1
#
_cell.length_a   1.000
_cell.length_b   1.000
_cell.length_c   1.000
_cell.angle_alpha   90.00
_cell.angle_beta   90.00
_cell.angle_gamma   90.00
#
_symmetry.space_group_name_H-M   'P 1'
#
loop_
_entity.id
_entity.type
_entity.pdbx_description
1 polymer ?
#
loop_
_entity_poly.entity_id
_entity_poly.type
_entity_poly.pdbx_seq_one_letter_code
_entity_poly.pdbx_strand_id
1 'polypeptide(L)'
;MAMLAASVSQSRTGTQGSHDCQGTQEAPKRTRFVVPLLRLPRPAAPRMCRFAYSSVLNATSMAHAKHLLSEILVVSLRDNPARRIGGILYFDDESYSIVQVLEGPTFMVRALFYDHIHHDCRHTAVKKLWEIEISQRRYEGFGMKLGNELNTVAPAAVMELASMEATPLLRLTYTSHLLAKGDVAYRLIFKVLRISIANNRRLSIGGCLFFNSETCQIVQVLEGPTNSVLTLYHEKIAGSAMHEKCTLLSAVPVSSRQYREWGMLQASLLNWSLLETADWTPPPELEHEEIYDEADDDESMRRLAVETSTTWGGGVNYSPASPQASNADGREAVRMGHGLEMVSEVTLTKATEGHSFGILLDEKPVIRADAPVTPVSSFSSVSSVS
;
A
#
# COMPACT_ATOMS: atom_id res chain seq x y z
N MET A 1 -4.49 65.68 10.65
CA MET A 1 -3.16 65.91 10.06
C MET A 1 -3.00 64.95 8.88
N ALA A 2 -2.88 65.54 7.68
CA ALA A 2 -2.50 65.01 6.34
C ALA A 2 -2.61 63.50 6.05
N MET A 3 -3.53 62.99 5.21
CA MET A 3 -3.58 63.03 3.72
C MET A 3 -2.27 62.66 3.00
N LEU A 4 -2.28 61.54 2.24
CA LEU A 4 -2.11 61.54 0.78
C LEU A 4 -2.32 60.14 0.17
N ALA A 5 -3.31 60.06 -0.72
CA ALA A 5 -3.48 59.04 -1.74
C ALA A 5 -2.86 59.54 -3.06
N ALA A 6 -2.36 58.65 -3.90
CA ALA A 6 -2.07 58.95 -5.30
C ALA A 6 -2.40 57.75 -6.20
N SER A 7 -3.48 57.94 -6.94
CA SER A 7 -3.91 57.15 -8.09
C SER A 7 -3.32 57.80 -9.35
N VAL A 8 -2.77 57.03 -10.29
CA VAL A 8 -2.40 57.52 -11.63
C VAL A 8 -3.09 56.65 -12.66
N SER A 9 -4.18 57.20 -13.21
CA SER A 9 -4.77 56.81 -14.48
C SER A 9 -4.16 57.68 -15.58
N GLN A 10 -3.77 57.09 -16.71
CA GLN A 10 -3.51 57.84 -17.94
C GLN A 10 -4.36 57.29 -19.08
N SER A 11 -5.30 58.14 -19.48
CA SER A 11 -6.20 58.04 -20.62
C SER A 11 -5.49 58.33 -21.94
N ARG A 12 -5.76 57.48 -22.93
CA ARG A 12 -5.50 57.70 -24.36
C ARG A 12 -6.59 58.59 -24.95
N THR A 13 -6.23 59.69 -25.62
CA THR A 13 -6.99 60.31 -26.74
C THR A 13 -6.10 61.28 -27.53
N GLY A 14 -6.19 61.26 -28.87
CA GLY A 14 -5.53 62.19 -29.79
C GLY A 14 -5.23 61.55 -31.16
N THR A 15 -6.22 61.25 -32.03
CA THR A 15 -6.72 62.08 -33.17
C THR A 15 -5.62 62.82 -33.96
N GLN A 16 -5.24 62.26 -35.11
CA GLN A 16 -5.63 62.68 -36.49
C GLN A 16 -4.93 63.95 -37.00
N GLY A 17 -3.97 63.74 -37.89
CA GLY A 17 -3.40 64.76 -38.78
C GLY A 17 -3.16 64.13 -40.15
N SER A 18 -3.97 64.53 -41.14
CA SER A 18 -3.86 64.17 -42.54
C SER A 18 -2.86 65.09 -43.24
N HIS A 19 -1.87 64.52 -43.91
CA HIS A 19 -1.11 65.22 -44.94
C HIS A 19 -0.96 64.30 -46.15
N ASP A 20 -1.67 64.65 -47.21
CA ASP A 20 -1.48 64.13 -48.56
C ASP A 20 -0.15 64.64 -49.12
N CYS A 21 0.76 63.72 -49.42
CA CYS A 21 1.92 63.94 -50.27
C CYS A 21 1.96 62.81 -51.31
N GLN A 22 1.45 63.09 -52.50
CA GLN A 22 1.57 62.22 -53.67
C GLN A 22 3.00 62.29 -54.20
N GLY A 23 3.82 61.31 -53.82
CA GLY A 23 5.10 61.02 -54.44
C GLY A 23 5.08 59.58 -54.95
N THR A 24 4.98 59.39 -56.27
CA THR A 24 5.17 58.10 -56.93
C THR A 24 6.64 57.69 -56.80
N GLN A 25 6.98 57.00 -55.72
CA GLN A 25 8.23 56.25 -55.58
C GLN A 25 8.01 54.82 -56.06
N GLU A 26 8.81 54.37 -57.03
CA GLU A 26 8.86 52.98 -57.45
C GLU A 26 9.19 52.09 -56.25
N ALA A 27 8.27 51.17 -55.95
CA ALA A 27 8.38 50.26 -54.82
C ALA A 27 9.63 49.37 -54.99
N PRO A 28 10.57 49.38 -54.02
CA PRO A 28 11.73 48.51 -54.08
C PRO A 28 11.25 47.06 -54.04
N LYS A 29 11.70 46.26 -55.02
CA LYS A 29 11.44 44.81 -55.08
C LYS A 29 11.83 44.19 -53.74
N ARG A 30 10.83 43.83 -52.94
CA ARG A 30 10.99 43.14 -51.64
C ARG A 30 11.61 41.77 -51.89
N THR A 31 12.93 41.70 -51.84
CA THR A 31 13.66 40.44 -51.76
C THR A 31 13.26 39.79 -50.44
N ARG A 32 12.39 38.77 -50.49
CA ARG A 32 12.06 37.95 -49.32
C ARG A 32 13.32 37.17 -48.95
N PHE A 33 14.09 37.70 -48.01
CA PHE A 33 15.10 36.92 -47.32
C PHE A 33 14.39 35.83 -46.52
N VAL A 34 14.38 34.61 -47.07
CA VAL A 34 14.00 33.42 -46.32
C VAL A 34 15.15 33.16 -45.36
N VAL A 35 15.08 33.73 -44.16
CA VAL A 35 15.99 33.37 -43.08
C VAL A 35 15.69 31.91 -42.75
N PRO A 36 16.65 30.98 -42.88
CA PRO A 36 16.45 29.62 -42.45
C PRO A 36 16.09 29.68 -40.96
N LEU A 37 14.88 29.25 -40.59
CA LEU A 37 14.51 29.07 -39.20
C LEU A 37 15.47 28.03 -38.63
N LEU A 38 16.53 28.50 -37.97
CA LEU A 38 17.44 27.69 -37.19
C LEU A 38 16.55 26.94 -36.20
N ARG A 39 16.39 25.62 -36.41
CA ARG A 39 15.69 24.76 -35.46
C ARG A 39 16.46 24.85 -34.16
N LEU A 40 15.93 25.62 -33.21
CA LEU A 40 16.46 25.64 -31.86
C LEU A 40 16.49 24.19 -31.35
N PRO A 41 17.57 23.77 -30.68
CA PRO A 41 17.64 22.46 -30.07
C PRO A 41 16.39 22.24 -29.22
N ARG A 42 15.72 21.10 -29.42
CA ARG A 42 14.58 20.74 -28.58
C ARG A 42 15.10 20.73 -27.13
N PRO A 43 14.48 21.46 -26.20
CA PRO A 43 14.93 21.46 -24.82
C PRO A 43 14.94 20.01 -24.32
N ALA A 44 16.03 19.62 -23.66
CA ALA A 44 16.15 18.30 -23.06
C ALA A 44 14.94 18.04 -22.16
N ALA A 45 14.43 16.82 -22.16
CA ALA A 45 13.34 16.45 -21.28
C ALA A 45 13.73 16.78 -19.82
N PRO A 46 12.83 17.38 -19.02
CA PRO A 46 13.14 17.72 -17.64
C PRO A 46 13.51 16.46 -16.88
N ARG A 47 14.59 16.52 -16.09
CA ARG A 47 14.97 15.43 -15.18
C ARG A 47 13.84 15.20 -14.18
N MET A 48 13.55 13.94 -13.90
CA MET A 48 12.49 13.52 -12.99
C MET A 48 13.13 12.91 -11.75
N CYS A 49 12.56 13.16 -10.57
CA CYS A 49 13.00 12.49 -9.35
C CYS A 49 11.85 11.90 -8.55
N ARG A 50 12.20 10.96 -7.68
CA ARG A 50 11.41 10.53 -6.54
C ARG A 50 12.11 11.03 -5.28
N PHE A 51 11.36 11.72 -4.44
CA PHE A 51 11.86 12.38 -3.24
C PHE A 51 11.03 11.92 -2.04
N ALA A 52 11.68 11.46 -0.97
CA ALA A 52 10.99 11.08 0.25
C ALA A 52 11.46 11.91 1.43
N TYR A 53 10.51 12.28 2.29
CA TYR A 53 10.79 12.94 3.55
C TYR A 53 9.90 12.40 4.66
N SER A 54 10.35 12.60 5.90
CA SER A 54 9.57 12.38 7.11
C SER A 54 9.33 13.70 7.83
N SER A 55 8.23 13.79 8.57
CA SER A 55 7.97 14.88 9.51
C SER A 55 6.99 14.40 10.58
N VAL A 56 6.79 15.19 11.63
CA VAL A 56 5.76 14.96 12.65
C VAL A 56 4.70 16.04 12.52
N LEU A 57 3.42 15.67 12.48
CA LEU A 57 2.35 16.65 12.47
C LEU A 57 2.33 17.44 13.79
N ASN A 58 2.13 18.75 13.70
CA ASN A 58 1.96 19.61 14.86
C ASN A 58 0.55 19.46 15.47
N ALA A 59 0.18 18.23 15.82
CA ALA A 59 -1.15 17.87 16.32
C ALA A 59 -1.11 17.62 17.83
N THR A 60 -2.19 18.00 18.50
CA THR A 60 -2.39 17.82 19.95
C THR A 60 -3.33 16.67 20.30
N SER A 61 -3.97 16.08 19.29
CA SER A 61 -4.89 14.95 19.42
C SER A 61 -5.07 14.27 18.07
N MET A 62 -5.62 13.05 18.09
CA MET A 62 -5.95 12.32 16.87
C MET A 62 -6.94 13.07 15.96
N ALA A 63 -7.95 13.73 16.53
CA ALA A 63 -8.91 14.51 15.77
C ALA A 63 -8.23 15.70 15.07
N HIS A 64 -7.34 16.39 15.79
CA HIS A 64 -6.54 17.48 15.22
C HIS A 64 -5.59 16.97 14.12
N ALA A 65 -4.93 15.82 14.33
CA ALA A 65 -4.08 15.20 13.31
C ALA A 65 -4.85 14.88 12.01
N LYS A 66 -6.04 14.29 12.13
CA LYS A 66 -6.93 14.01 10.98
C LYS A 66 -7.35 15.29 10.24
N HIS A 67 -7.61 16.37 10.97
CA HIS A 67 -7.89 17.67 10.38
C HIS A 67 -6.70 18.20 9.57
N LEU A 68 -5.49 18.23 10.16
CA LEU A 68 -4.28 18.68 9.48
C LEU A 68 -3.96 17.83 8.24
N LEU A 69 -4.11 16.51 8.33
CA LEU A 69 -3.95 15.61 7.17
C LEU A 69 -4.91 15.94 6.05
N SER A 70 -6.18 16.20 6.38
CA SER A 70 -7.19 16.61 5.39
C SER A 70 -6.77 17.89 4.68
N GLU A 71 -6.32 18.91 5.41
CA GLU A 71 -5.83 20.16 4.81
C GLU A 71 -4.60 19.96 3.92
N ILE A 72 -3.64 19.12 4.34
CA ILE A 72 -2.45 18.80 3.54
C ILE A 72 -2.86 18.10 2.24
N LEU A 73 -3.77 17.13 2.31
CA LEU A 73 -4.28 16.40 1.15
C LEU A 73 -5.06 17.31 0.20
N VAL A 74 -5.93 18.19 0.71
CA VAL A 74 -6.69 19.14 -0.12
C VAL A 74 -5.76 20.07 -0.90
N VAL A 75 -4.76 20.66 -0.24
CA VAL A 75 -3.76 21.52 -0.91
C VAL A 75 -2.98 20.73 -1.94
N SER A 76 -2.53 19.52 -1.59
CA SER A 76 -1.74 18.67 -2.49
C SER A 76 -2.54 18.22 -3.71
N LEU A 77 -3.80 17.82 -3.54
CA LEU A 77 -4.70 17.41 -4.64
C LEU A 77 -5.00 18.57 -5.60
N ARG A 78 -5.10 19.80 -5.08
CA ARG A 78 -5.34 21.01 -5.88
C ARG A 78 -4.09 21.44 -6.65
N ASP A 79 -2.94 21.54 -5.98
CA ASP A 79 -1.78 22.26 -6.50
C ASP A 79 -0.77 21.34 -7.24
N ASN A 80 -0.65 20.08 -6.83
CA ASN A 80 0.35 19.17 -7.40
C ASN A 80 0.12 18.86 -8.89
N PRO A 81 -1.12 18.65 -9.39
CA PRO A 81 -1.36 18.39 -10.81
C PRO A 81 -0.83 19.49 -11.73
N ALA A 82 -1.02 20.75 -11.36
CA ALA A 82 -0.52 21.91 -12.12
C ALA A 82 1.02 21.94 -12.18
N ARG A 83 1.69 21.43 -11.14
CA ARG A 83 3.15 21.31 -11.06
C ARG A 83 3.69 19.99 -11.63
N ARG A 84 2.80 19.11 -12.11
CA ARG A 84 3.12 17.75 -12.55
C ARG A 84 3.81 16.94 -11.44
N ILE A 85 3.41 17.16 -10.20
CA ILE A 85 3.84 16.39 -9.03
C ILE A 85 2.75 15.37 -8.71
N GLY A 86 3.15 14.15 -8.37
CA GLY A 86 2.29 13.14 -7.77
C GLY A 86 2.94 12.57 -6.53
N GLY A 87 2.22 11.74 -5.78
CA GLY A 87 2.80 11.15 -4.58
C GLY A 87 1.86 10.33 -3.73
N ILE A 88 2.43 9.80 -2.66
CA ILE A 88 1.71 9.10 -1.59
C ILE A 88 2.18 9.62 -0.23
N LEU A 89 1.25 9.75 0.70
CA LEU A 89 1.47 10.15 2.07
C LEU A 89 1.03 9.01 2.98
N TYR A 90 1.89 8.61 3.90
CA TYR A 90 1.59 7.66 4.97
C TYR A 90 1.50 8.43 6.28
N PHE A 91 0.50 8.11 7.12
CA PHE A 91 0.33 8.65 8.47
C PHE A 91 0.32 7.54 9.54
N ASP A 92 1.08 7.76 10.61
CA ASP A 92 1.15 6.90 11.80
C ASP A 92 0.34 7.54 12.93
N ASP A 93 -0.62 6.79 13.44
CA ASP A 93 -1.60 7.27 14.38
C ASP A 93 -1.06 7.33 15.83
N GLU A 94 -0.03 6.53 16.14
CA GLU A 94 0.63 6.53 17.45
C GLU A 94 1.57 7.73 17.63
N SER A 95 2.44 8.00 16.65
CA SER A 95 3.48 9.04 16.76
C SER A 95 3.14 10.37 16.08
N TYR A 96 2.02 10.44 15.35
CA TYR A 96 1.69 11.53 14.43
C TYR A 96 2.74 11.80 13.36
N SER A 97 3.65 10.84 13.13
CA SER A 97 4.63 10.94 12.07
C SER A 97 3.98 10.71 10.71
N ILE A 98 4.53 11.38 9.71
CA ILE A 98 4.20 11.13 8.31
C ILE A 98 5.46 10.83 7.53
N VAL A 99 5.30 9.99 6.51
CA VAL A 99 6.27 9.77 5.45
C VAL A 99 5.59 10.09 4.14
N GLN A 100 6.16 11.02 3.37
CA GLN A 100 5.58 11.41 2.08
C GLN A 100 6.61 11.23 0.97
N VAL A 101 6.14 10.61 -0.12
CA VAL A 101 6.93 10.35 -1.32
C VAL A 101 6.35 11.18 -2.47
N LEU A 102 7.18 12.03 -3.05
CA LEU A 102 6.88 12.93 -4.16
C LEU A 102 7.58 12.45 -5.42
N GLU A 103 6.88 12.54 -6.56
CA GLU A 103 7.44 12.25 -7.88
C GLU A 103 7.10 13.37 -8.87
N GLY A 104 8.07 13.83 -9.64
CA GLY A 104 7.87 14.91 -10.58
C GLY A 104 9.16 15.45 -11.18
N PRO A 105 9.08 16.54 -11.97
CA PRO A 105 10.27 17.25 -12.42
C PRO A 105 11.13 17.65 -11.22
N THR A 106 12.43 17.33 -11.26
CA THR A 106 13.34 17.46 -10.11
C THR A 106 13.29 18.85 -9.49
N PHE A 107 13.29 19.89 -10.31
CA PHE A 107 13.24 21.27 -9.84
C PHE A 107 11.90 21.62 -9.16
N MET A 108 10.77 21.09 -9.65
CA MET A 108 9.45 21.32 -9.05
C MET A 108 9.30 20.60 -7.71
N VAL A 109 9.79 19.36 -7.63
CA VAL A 109 9.75 18.58 -6.39
C VAL A 109 10.63 19.23 -5.32
N ARG A 110 11.84 19.68 -5.69
CA ARG A 110 12.74 20.39 -4.77
C ARG A 110 12.15 21.72 -4.29
N ALA A 111 11.60 22.53 -5.20
CA ALA A 111 10.94 23.79 -4.83
C ALA A 111 9.76 23.53 -3.88
N LEU A 112 8.92 22.52 -4.15
CA LEU A 112 7.84 22.14 -3.24
C LEU A 112 8.36 21.76 -1.85
N PHE A 113 9.44 20.98 -1.78
CA PHE A 113 10.00 20.55 -0.49
C PHE A 113 10.64 21.70 0.28
N TYR A 114 11.60 22.42 -0.32
CA TYR A 114 12.39 23.42 0.39
C TYR A 114 11.63 24.72 0.62
N ASP A 115 10.79 25.16 -0.33
CA ASP A 115 10.15 26.48 -0.26
C ASP A 115 8.77 26.44 0.43
N HIS A 116 8.12 25.27 0.48
CA HIS A 116 6.79 25.12 1.08
C HIS A 116 6.79 24.16 2.24
N ILE A 117 7.06 22.87 2.01
CA ILE A 117 6.90 21.82 3.05
C ILE A 117 7.81 22.07 4.25
N HIS A 118 9.06 22.45 4.02
CA HIS A 118 10.03 22.72 5.10
C HIS A 118 9.63 23.92 5.98
N HIS A 119 8.76 24.81 5.48
CA HIS A 119 8.29 26.00 6.17
C HIS A 119 6.81 25.91 6.59
N ASP A 120 6.17 24.77 6.35
CA ASP A 120 4.75 24.57 6.64
C ASP A 120 4.55 24.31 8.14
N CYS A 121 3.79 25.20 8.79
CA CYS A 121 3.58 25.18 10.25
C CYS A 121 2.81 23.95 10.76
N ARG A 122 2.19 23.18 9.86
CA ARG A 122 1.52 21.91 10.19
C ARG A 122 2.52 20.78 10.42
N HIS A 123 3.78 20.97 10.02
CA HIS A 123 4.87 20.01 10.17
C HIS A 123 5.88 20.46 11.21
N THR A 124 6.50 19.49 11.87
CA THR A 124 7.69 19.66 12.72
C THR A 124 8.71 18.56 12.37
N ALA A 125 9.97 18.73 12.76
CA ALA A 125 11.03 17.74 12.52
C ALA A 125 11.12 17.23 11.06
N VAL A 126 10.95 18.13 10.09
CA VAL A 126 11.00 17.79 8.66
C VAL A 126 12.42 17.34 8.29
N LYS A 127 12.55 16.11 7.78
CA LYS A 127 13.83 15.51 7.40
C LYS A 127 13.74 14.86 6.04
N LYS A 128 14.64 15.23 5.13
CA LYS A 128 14.82 14.49 3.87
C LYS A 128 15.33 13.09 4.18
N LEU A 129 14.67 12.07 3.63
CA LEU A 129 15.05 10.67 3.75
C LEU A 129 15.97 10.29 2.60
N TRP A 130 15.50 10.43 1.36
CA TRP A 130 16.27 10.11 0.16
C TRP A 130 15.71 10.82 -1.08
N GLU A 131 16.52 10.86 -2.13
CA GLU A 131 16.17 11.43 -3.43
C GLU A 131 16.87 10.61 -4.52
N ILE A 132 16.10 10.15 -5.51
CA ILE A 132 16.62 9.36 -6.64
C ILE A 132 16.09 9.90 -7.96
N GLU A 133 16.90 9.83 -9.01
CA GLU A 133 16.44 10.10 -10.38
C GLU A 133 15.63 8.91 -10.90
N ILE A 134 14.53 9.19 -11.60
CA ILE A 134 13.62 8.17 -12.14
C ILE A 134 13.35 8.43 -13.61
N SER A 135 13.15 7.36 -14.40
CA SER A 135 12.76 7.49 -15.81
C SER A 135 11.25 7.64 -16.00
N GLN A 136 10.44 7.15 -15.06
CA GLN A 136 8.99 7.14 -15.10
C GLN A 136 8.38 7.35 -13.71
N ARG A 137 7.19 7.97 -13.67
CA ARG A 137 6.42 8.15 -12.45
C ARG A 137 5.61 6.89 -12.15
N ARG A 138 5.66 6.41 -10.92
CA ARG A 138 4.70 5.45 -10.37
C ARG A 138 3.39 6.14 -10.01
N TYR A 139 3.47 7.40 -9.60
CA TYR A 139 2.35 8.17 -9.07
C TYR A 139 1.76 9.16 -10.07
N GLU A 140 1.65 8.75 -11.34
CA GLU A 140 1.15 9.61 -12.40
C GLU A 140 -0.39 9.75 -12.34
N GLY A 141 -0.89 10.97 -12.49
CA GLY A 141 -2.33 11.25 -12.57
C GLY A 141 -3.01 11.53 -11.23
N PHE A 142 -2.34 11.33 -10.11
CA PHE A 142 -2.87 11.64 -8.78
C PHE A 142 -1.96 12.62 -8.05
N GLY A 143 -2.50 13.78 -7.69
CA GLY A 143 -1.74 14.84 -7.01
C GLY A 143 -1.13 14.34 -5.68
N MET A 144 -1.92 13.63 -4.88
CA MET A 144 -1.49 12.96 -3.65
C MET A 144 -2.50 11.89 -3.24
N LYS A 145 -2.03 10.71 -2.86
CA LYS A 145 -2.87 9.65 -2.28
C LYS A 145 -2.54 9.48 -0.80
N LEU A 146 -3.55 9.30 0.05
CA LEU A 146 -3.35 8.81 1.41
C LEU A 146 -3.15 7.29 1.35
N GLY A 147 -2.02 6.81 1.85
CA GLY A 147 -1.74 5.39 2.06
C GLY A 147 -2.47 4.93 3.32
N ASN A 148 -3.23 3.84 3.21
CA ASN A 148 -4.19 3.47 4.25
C ASN A 148 -3.58 2.91 5.54
N GLU A 149 -2.29 2.57 5.59
CA GLU A 149 -1.65 2.05 6.81
C GLU A 149 -0.14 2.37 6.79
N LEU A 150 0.42 2.99 7.84
CA LEU A 150 1.88 3.07 8.00
C LEU A 150 2.50 1.69 8.34
N ASN A 151 1.67 0.71 8.70
CA ASN A 151 2.08 -0.68 8.85
C ASN A 151 2.48 -1.36 7.51
N THR A 152 2.16 -0.76 6.36
CA THR A 152 2.58 -1.26 5.03
C THR A 152 3.72 -0.49 4.38
N VAL A 153 4.14 0.65 4.95
CA VAL A 153 5.48 1.19 4.72
C VAL A 153 6.21 1.09 6.03
N ALA A 154 6.70 -0.12 6.28
CA ALA A 154 7.54 -0.38 7.42
C ALA A 154 8.55 0.78 7.57
N PRO A 155 8.75 1.32 8.78
CA PRO A 155 9.94 2.12 9.10
C PRO A 155 11.22 1.47 8.58
N ALA A 156 11.20 0.14 8.38
CA ALA A 156 12.18 -0.63 7.60
C ALA A 156 12.41 -0.07 6.19
N ALA A 157 11.43 0.20 5.31
CA ALA A 157 11.74 0.72 3.96
C ALA A 157 12.42 2.12 3.96
N VAL A 158 12.23 2.89 5.02
CA VAL A 158 12.85 4.21 5.22
C VAL A 158 14.23 4.11 5.92
N MET A 159 14.44 3.12 6.79
CA MET A 159 15.76 2.79 7.39
C MET A 159 16.63 1.85 6.52
N GLU A 160 16.03 1.01 5.69
CA GLU A 160 16.64 0.00 4.82
C GLU A 160 17.31 0.68 3.62
N LEU A 161 16.78 1.79 3.11
CA LEU A 161 17.48 2.62 2.12
C LEU A 161 18.71 3.35 2.68
N ALA A 162 18.80 3.53 4.01
CA ALA A 162 19.96 4.12 4.68
C ALA A 162 20.96 3.06 5.20
N SER A 163 20.62 1.76 5.11
CA SER A 163 21.42 0.66 5.67
C SER A 163 21.62 -0.54 4.73
N MET A 164 21.23 -0.44 3.45
CA MET A 164 21.34 -1.54 2.49
C MET A 164 22.76 -1.74 1.95
N GLU A 165 23.53 -2.59 2.62
CA GLU A 165 24.01 -3.75 1.87
C GLU A 165 22.75 -4.53 1.47
N ALA A 166 22.35 -4.43 0.20
CA ALA A 166 21.15 -5.11 -0.28
C ALA A 166 21.35 -6.62 -0.03
N THR A 167 20.69 -7.16 0.99
CA THR A 167 20.71 -8.61 1.21
C THR A 167 20.24 -9.25 -0.09
N PRO A 168 21.02 -10.18 -0.67
CA PRO A 168 20.68 -10.75 -1.96
C PRO A 168 19.27 -11.33 -1.92
N LEU A 169 18.55 -11.26 -3.03
CA LEU A 169 17.26 -11.94 -3.14
C LEU A 169 17.50 -13.43 -3.36
N LEU A 170 16.74 -14.26 -2.66
CA LEU A 170 16.75 -15.71 -2.81
C LEU A 170 15.39 -16.17 -3.35
N ARG A 171 15.41 -17.12 -4.28
CA ARG A 171 14.26 -17.96 -4.61
C ARG A 171 14.47 -19.35 -4.02
N LEU A 172 13.58 -19.75 -3.13
CA LEU A 172 13.55 -21.07 -2.52
C LEU A 172 12.32 -21.83 -3.02
N THR A 173 12.52 -23.04 -3.53
CA THR A 173 11.44 -23.96 -3.93
C THR A 173 11.53 -25.23 -3.12
N TYR A 174 10.41 -25.67 -2.55
CA TYR A 174 10.34 -26.93 -1.82
C TYR A 174 9.07 -27.70 -2.17
N THR A 175 9.06 -28.99 -1.86
CA THR A 175 7.87 -29.86 -1.91
C THR A 175 7.63 -30.53 -0.58
N SER A 176 6.38 -30.91 -0.30
CA SER A 176 5.96 -31.63 0.91
C SER A 176 4.63 -32.33 0.64
N HIS A 177 4.17 -33.17 1.57
CA HIS A 177 2.84 -33.80 1.49
C HIS A 177 2.00 -33.38 2.68
N LEU A 178 0.79 -32.87 2.45
CA LEU A 178 -0.15 -32.64 3.54
C LEU A 178 -0.54 -33.97 4.19
N LEU A 179 -0.66 -33.95 5.52
CA LEU A 179 -1.17 -35.09 6.26
C LEU A 179 -2.71 -35.19 6.17
N ALA A 180 -3.39 -34.05 6.00
CA ALA A 180 -4.83 -34.01 5.78
C ALA A 180 -5.18 -34.42 4.34
N LYS A 181 -6.31 -35.12 4.18
CA LYS A 181 -6.85 -35.56 2.88
C LYS A 181 -8.22 -34.93 2.59
N GLY A 182 -8.67 -35.04 1.34
CA GLY A 182 -10.01 -34.62 0.90
C GLY A 182 -10.33 -33.17 1.25
N ASP A 183 -11.56 -32.92 1.70
CA ASP A 183 -12.06 -31.58 2.05
C ASP A 183 -11.28 -30.90 3.18
N VAL A 184 -10.71 -31.69 4.10
CA VAL A 184 -9.90 -31.17 5.21
C VAL A 184 -8.61 -30.56 4.66
N ALA A 185 -7.99 -31.18 3.66
CA ALA A 185 -6.80 -30.66 3.00
C ALA A 185 -7.06 -29.29 2.35
N TYR A 186 -8.18 -29.13 1.65
CA TYR A 186 -8.58 -27.85 1.04
C TYR A 186 -8.73 -26.74 2.08
N ARG A 187 -9.43 -27.01 3.18
CA ARG A 187 -9.61 -26.03 4.27
C ARG A 187 -8.27 -25.64 4.88
N LEU A 188 -7.36 -26.59 5.03
CA LEU A 188 -6.01 -26.35 5.55
C LEU A 188 -5.21 -25.46 4.61
N ILE A 189 -5.25 -25.72 3.29
CA ILE A 189 -4.61 -24.86 2.28
C ILE A 189 -5.13 -23.42 2.36
N PHE A 190 -6.45 -23.21 2.45
CA PHE A 190 -7.01 -21.86 2.61
C PHE A 190 -6.53 -21.17 3.89
N LYS A 191 -6.43 -21.91 5.00
CA LYS A 191 -5.88 -21.40 6.27
C LYS A 191 -4.42 -20.99 6.11
N VAL A 192 -3.60 -21.85 5.48
CA VAL A 192 -2.18 -21.58 5.21
C VAL A 192 -2.04 -20.33 4.34
N LEU A 193 -2.78 -20.22 3.23
CA LEU A 193 -2.72 -19.06 2.34
C LEU A 193 -3.04 -17.76 3.06
N ARG A 194 -4.09 -17.74 3.90
CA ARG A 194 -4.47 -16.55 4.67
C ARG A 194 -3.34 -16.10 5.60
N ILE A 195 -2.72 -17.04 6.31
CA ILE A 195 -1.59 -16.76 7.22
C ILE A 195 -0.36 -16.31 6.42
N SER A 196 -0.05 -17.01 5.33
CA SER A 196 1.10 -16.73 4.47
C SER A 196 1.00 -15.35 3.82
N ILE A 197 -0.16 -14.92 3.33
CA ILE A 197 -0.31 -13.59 2.71
C ILE A 197 0.07 -12.48 3.71
N ALA A 198 -0.42 -12.56 4.95
CA ALA A 198 -0.13 -11.56 5.98
C ALA A 198 1.36 -11.58 6.39
N ASN A 199 1.88 -12.77 6.72
CA ASN A 199 3.25 -12.92 7.18
C ASN A 199 4.27 -12.60 6.09
N ASN A 200 4.05 -13.08 4.88
CA ASN A 200 4.97 -12.88 3.77
C ASN A 200 5.04 -11.40 3.39
N ARG A 201 3.92 -10.67 3.39
CA ARG A 201 3.94 -9.22 3.19
C ARG A 201 4.81 -8.51 4.22
N ARG A 202 4.67 -8.84 5.51
CA ARG A 202 5.48 -8.27 6.60
C ARG A 202 6.98 -8.57 6.44
N LEU A 203 7.31 -9.75 5.93
CA LEU A 203 8.70 -10.20 5.73
C LEU A 203 9.26 -9.85 4.36
N SER A 204 8.52 -9.09 3.53
CA SER A 204 8.89 -8.84 2.14
C SER A 204 9.16 -10.16 1.38
N ILE A 205 8.32 -11.16 1.56
CA ILE A 205 8.35 -12.43 0.82
C ILE A 205 7.17 -12.45 -0.16
N GLY A 206 7.43 -12.93 -1.37
CA GLY A 206 6.42 -13.25 -2.37
C GLY A 206 6.52 -14.74 -2.71
N GLY A 207 5.61 -15.25 -3.51
CA GLY A 207 5.64 -16.66 -3.88
C GLY A 207 4.34 -17.18 -4.45
N CYS A 208 4.36 -18.48 -4.76
CA CYS A 208 3.19 -19.24 -5.17
C CYS A 208 3.19 -20.61 -4.50
N LEU A 209 1.99 -21.13 -4.26
CA LEU A 209 1.75 -22.46 -3.72
C LEU A 209 0.88 -23.22 -4.72
N PHE A 210 1.36 -24.40 -5.09
CA PHE A 210 0.67 -25.40 -5.87
C PHE A 210 0.27 -26.54 -4.94
N PHE A 211 -0.94 -27.04 -5.09
CA PHE A 211 -1.48 -28.14 -4.30
C PHE A 211 -2.14 -29.15 -5.24
N ASN A 212 -1.66 -30.39 -5.22
CA ASN A 212 -2.29 -31.53 -5.87
C ASN A 212 -3.26 -32.19 -4.88
N SER A 213 -4.55 -32.17 -5.19
CA SER A 213 -5.59 -32.70 -4.30
C SER A 213 -5.67 -34.21 -4.25
N GLU A 214 -5.19 -34.90 -5.30
CA GLU A 214 -5.24 -36.36 -5.38
C GLU A 214 -4.10 -36.96 -4.54
N THR A 215 -2.89 -36.42 -4.69
CA THR A 215 -1.69 -36.90 -3.98
C THR A 215 -1.44 -36.17 -2.66
N CYS A 216 -2.20 -35.11 -2.37
CA CYS A 216 -1.96 -34.17 -1.27
C CYS A 216 -0.57 -33.50 -1.30
N GLN A 217 0.11 -33.52 -2.46
CA GLN A 217 1.43 -32.94 -2.62
C GLN A 217 1.34 -31.41 -2.73
N ILE A 218 2.28 -30.72 -2.08
CA ILE A 218 2.49 -29.28 -2.21
C ILE A 218 3.82 -29.04 -2.92
N VAL A 219 3.84 -28.04 -3.80
CA VAL A 219 5.07 -27.38 -4.25
C VAL A 219 4.91 -25.89 -3.96
N GLN A 220 5.86 -25.28 -3.26
CA GLN A 220 5.81 -23.86 -2.94
C GLN A 220 7.12 -23.17 -3.29
N VAL A 221 6.98 -22.00 -3.93
CA VAL A 221 8.08 -21.10 -4.26
C VAL A 221 8.00 -19.88 -3.35
N LEU A 222 9.12 -19.52 -2.74
CA LEU A 222 9.31 -18.33 -1.90
C LEU A 222 10.39 -17.45 -2.51
N GLU A 223 10.12 -16.16 -2.63
CA GLU A 223 11.09 -15.17 -3.11
C GLU A 223 11.18 -14.00 -2.14
N GLY A 224 12.38 -13.61 -1.72
CA GLY A 224 12.55 -12.55 -0.74
C GLY A 224 14.00 -12.29 -0.35
N PRO A 225 14.26 -11.40 0.62
CA PRO A 225 15.58 -11.28 1.23
C PRO A 225 16.06 -12.65 1.72
N THR A 226 17.31 -13.02 1.42
CA THR A 226 17.86 -14.35 1.76
C THR A 226 17.57 -14.77 3.19
N ASN A 227 17.86 -13.91 4.16
CA ASN A 227 17.66 -14.23 5.58
C ASN A 227 16.18 -14.46 5.90
N SER A 228 15.29 -13.59 5.42
CA SER A 228 13.85 -13.72 5.65
C SER A 228 13.29 -15.02 5.09
N VAL A 229 13.70 -15.41 3.88
CA VAL A 229 13.25 -16.66 3.22
C VAL A 229 13.77 -17.89 3.96
N LEU A 230 15.06 -17.93 4.29
CA LEU A 230 15.67 -19.06 4.99
C LEU A 230 15.11 -19.23 6.41
N THR A 231 14.98 -18.13 7.17
CA THR A 231 14.39 -18.14 8.50
C THR A 231 12.95 -18.67 8.46
N LEU A 232 12.12 -18.15 7.54
CA LEU A 232 10.74 -18.63 7.40
C LEU A 232 10.71 -20.14 7.07
N TYR A 233 11.57 -20.58 6.14
CA TYR A 233 11.62 -21.98 5.74
C TYR A 233 12.03 -22.88 6.90
N HIS A 234 13.17 -22.61 7.55
CA HIS A 234 13.72 -23.49 8.59
C HIS A 234 12.89 -23.49 9.88
N GLU A 235 12.43 -22.32 10.33
CA GLU A 235 11.80 -22.21 11.65
C GLU A 235 10.29 -22.51 11.64
N LYS A 236 9.63 -22.32 10.50
CA LYS A 236 8.16 -22.39 10.42
C LYS A 236 7.66 -23.45 9.46
N ILE A 237 8.27 -23.56 8.29
CA ILE A 237 7.77 -24.45 7.24
C ILE A 237 8.31 -25.85 7.46
N ALA A 238 9.62 -26.06 7.42
CA ALA A 238 10.23 -27.39 7.41
C ALA A 238 9.87 -28.28 8.63
N GLY A 239 9.55 -27.66 9.79
CA GLY A 239 9.12 -28.35 11.00
C GLY A 239 7.62 -28.30 11.27
N SER A 240 6.80 -27.85 10.32
CA SER A 240 5.35 -27.73 10.51
C SER A 240 4.70 -29.11 10.64
N ALA A 241 3.85 -29.29 11.65
CA ALA A 241 3.09 -30.53 11.86
C ALA A 241 1.97 -30.75 10.82
N MET A 242 1.74 -29.80 9.90
CA MET A 242 0.67 -29.89 8.91
C MET A 242 1.04 -30.72 7.68
N HIS A 243 2.33 -31.00 7.49
CA HIS A 243 2.86 -31.73 6.35
C HIS A 243 4.06 -32.60 6.72
N GLU A 244 4.36 -33.57 5.87
CA GLU A 244 5.53 -34.43 5.98
C GLU A 244 6.38 -34.37 4.71
N LYS A 245 7.55 -35.02 4.76
CA LYS A 245 8.47 -35.16 3.62
C LYS A 245 8.80 -33.80 2.97
N CYS A 246 9.07 -32.79 3.81
CA CYS A 246 9.44 -31.46 3.33
C CYS A 246 10.86 -31.49 2.74
N THR A 247 10.96 -31.45 1.43
CA THR A 247 12.20 -31.54 0.67
C THR A 247 12.48 -30.22 -0.05
N LEU A 248 13.64 -29.63 0.25
CA LEU A 248 14.15 -28.46 -0.46
C LEU A 248 14.57 -28.88 -1.87
N LEU A 249 13.95 -28.31 -2.90
CA LEU A 249 14.25 -28.61 -4.31
C LEU A 249 15.33 -27.66 -4.85
N SER A 250 15.23 -26.37 -4.56
CA SER A 250 16.22 -25.37 -4.97
C SER A 250 16.25 -24.17 -4.05
N ALA A 251 17.43 -23.55 -3.92
CA ALA A 251 17.61 -22.28 -3.23
C ALA A 251 18.67 -21.46 -4.00
N VAL A 252 18.23 -20.58 -4.88
CA VAL A 252 19.12 -19.87 -5.81
C VAL A 252 19.01 -18.35 -5.63
N PRO A 253 20.14 -17.61 -5.63
CA PRO A 253 20.10 -16.16 -5.71
C PRO A 253 19.41 -15.71 -7.00
N VAL A 254 18.58 -14.66 -6.91
CA VAL A 254 17.90 -14.10 -8.07
C VAL A 254 18.10 -12.59 -8.15
N SER A 255 18.18 -12.05 -9.37
CA SER A 255 18.30 -10.60 -9.58
C SER A 255 16.97 -9.86 -9.41
N SER A 256 15.85 -10.59 -9.53
CA SER A 256 14.51 -10.03 -9.39
C SER A 256 13.47 -11.09 -9.04
N ARG A 257 12.37 -10.63 -8.43
CA ARG A 257 11.20 -11.47 -8.10
C ARG A 257 10.32 -11.71 -9.33
N GLN A 258 9.87 -12.94 -9.51
CA GLN A 258 8.80 -13.33 -10.42
C GLN A 258 7.42 -13.10 -9.78
N TYR A 259 7.28 -13.32 -8.48
CA TYR A 259 6.02 -13.24 -7.74
C TYR A 259 5.94 -11.97 -6.88
N ARG A 260 5.96 -10.80 -7.51
CA ARG A 260 5.98 -9.49 -6.83
C ARG A 260 4.64 -9.10 -6.20
N GLU A 261 4.64 -8.74 -4.92
CA GLU A 261 3.52 -8.07 -4.21
C GLU A 261 2.30 -8.94 -3.79
N TRP A 262 2.29 -10.23 -4.13
CA TRP A 262 1.13 -11.11 -3.85
C TRP A 262 1.12 -11.68 -2.43
N GLY A 263 2.24 -11.65 -1.71
CA GLY A 263 2.42 -12.37 -0.45
C GLY A 263 2.50 -13.89 -0.68
N MET A 264 1.42 -14.50 -1.18
CA MET A 264 1.36 -15.90 -1.60
C MET A 264 0.22 -16.13 -2.59
N LEU A 265 0.54 -16.52 -3.83
CA LEU A 265 -0.44 -16.89 -4.85
C LEU A 265 -0.88 -18.35 -4.68
N GLN A 266 -2.18 -18.63 -4.81
CA GLN A 266 -2.67 -20.00 -5.02
C GLN A 266 -2.72 -20.27 -6.52
N ALA A 267 -1.91 -21.22 -6.99
CA ALA A 267 -1.97 -21.67 -8.38
C ALA A 267 -2.97 -22.82 -8.54
N SER A 268 -3.77 -22.80 -9.60
CA SER A 268 -4.70 -23.89 -9.91
C SER A 268 -3.97 -25.12 -10.46
N LEU A 269 -4.57 -26.30 -10.34
CA LEU A 269 -4.08 -27.59 -10.86
C LEU A 269 -3.73 -27.57 -12.36
N LEU A 270 -4.36 -26.72 -13.17
CA LEU A 270 -4.01 -26.55 -14.59
C LEU A 270 -2.56 -26.07 -14.80
N ASN A 271 -1.91 -25.53 -13.75
CA ASN A 271 -0.51 -25.13 -13.78
C ASN A 271 0.45 -26.20 -13.23
N TRP A 272 -0.05 -27.34 -12.71
CA TRP A 272 0.80 -28.42 -12.19
C TRP A 272 1.62 -29.07 -13.31
N SER A 273 0.99 -29.28 -14.48
CA SER A 273 1.66 -29.80 -15.68
C SER A 273 2.80 -28.89 -16.18
N LEU A 274 2.77 -27.59 -15.87
CA LEU A 274 3.87 -26.68 -16.19
C LEU A 274 5.11 -26.94 -15.32
N LEU A 275 4.95 -27.51 -14.11
CA LEU A 275 6.05 -27.92 -13.25
C LEU A 275 6.67 -29.26 -13.69
N GLU A 276 5.86 -30.16 -14.26
CA GLU A 276 6.34 -31.46 -14.78
C GLU A 276 7.28 -31.31 -15.98
N THR A 277 7.18 -30.20 -16.73
CA THR A 277 8.08 -29.92 -17.87
C THR A 277 9.49 -29.47 -17.47
N ALA A 278 9.77 -29.32 -16.17
CA ALA A 278 11.11 -28.99 -15.65
C ALA A 278 11.75 -30.25 -15.03
N ASP A 279 12.13 -31.23 -15.86
CA ASP A 279 12.98 -32.39 -15.58
C ASP A 279 12.90 -32.98 -14.14
N TRP A 280 11.69 -33.33 -13.70
CA TRP A 280 11.47 -34.09 -12.46
C TRP A 280 10.76 -35.41 -12.78
N THR A 281 11.41 -36.53 -12.48
CA THR A 281 10.83 -37.87 -12.59
C THR A 281 10.43 -38.38 -11.21
N PRO A 282 9.13 -38.71 -10.97
CA PRO A 282 8.71 -39.32 -9.72
C PRO A 282 9.30 -40.73 -9.56
N PRO A 283 9.52 -41.20 -8.31
CA PRO A 283 9.86 -42.60 -8.07
C PRO A 283 8.68 -43.51 -8.50
N PRO A 284 8.95 -44.72 -9.03
CA PRO A 284 7.89 -45.63 -9.47
C PRO A 284 6.98 -45.99 -8.28
N GLU A 285 5.68 -45.83 -8.48
CA GLU A 285 4.62 -46.00 -7.46
C GLU A 285 4.59 -47.42 -6.89
N LEU A 286 4.34 -47.49 -5.58
CA LEU A 286 3.92 -48.70 -4.88
C LEU A 286 2.41 -48.86 -5.06
N GLU A 287 2.01 -49.94 -5.74
CA GLU A 287 0.62 -50.39 -5.81
C GLU A 287 0.12 -50.74 -4.41
N HIS A 288 -0.79 -49.93 -3.85
CA HIS A 288 -1.61 -50.33 -2.72
C HIS A 288 -3.05 -49.84 -2.92
N GLU A 289 -3.91 -50.77 -3.36
CA GLU A 289 -5.34 -50.73 -3.08
C GLU A 289 -5.54 -50.97 -1.57
N GLU A 290 -5.99 -49.96 -0.83
CA GLU A 290 -6.75 -50.19 0.39
C GLU A 290 -7.94 -49.24 0.45
N ILE A 291 -9.11 -49.87 0.57
CA ILE A 291 -10.43 -49.29 0.81
C ILE A 291 -10.42 -48.69 2.22
N TYR A 292 -10.73 -47.40 2.35
CA TYR A 292 -10.90 -46.74 3.65
C TYR A 292 -12.39 -46.63 3.99
N ASP A 293 -12.76 -47.18 5.15
CA ASP A 293 -14.06 -47.02 5.81
C ASP A 293 -14.14 -45.63 6.46
N GLU A 294 -15.15 -44.83 6.07
CA GLU A 294 -15.43 -43.49 6.60
C GLU A 294 -16.22 -43.57 7.92
N ALA A 295 -15.55 -43.74 9.06
CA ALA A 295 -16.18 -43.54 10.37
C ALA A 295 -15.20 -43.38 11.54
N ASP A 296 -14.39 -42.30 11.62
CA ASP A 296 -13.83 -41.85 12.93
C ASP A 296 -13.13 -40.45 12.96
N ASP A 297 -13.50 -39.51 12.09
CA ASP A 297 -12.69 -38.29 11.89
C ASP A 297 -12.90 -37.14 12.90
N ASP A 298 -13.90 -37.20 13.78
CA ASP A 298 -14.25 -36.04 14.64
C ASP A 298 -13.39 -35.93 15.92
N GLU A 299 -12.94 -37.06 16.49
CA GLU A 299 -12.11 -37.09 17.71
C GLU A 299 -10.64 -36.71 17.39
N SER A 300 -10.14 -37.15 16.25
CA SER A 300 -8.79 -36.82 15.74
C SER A 300 -8.65 -35.32 15.42
N MET A 301 -9.72 -34.70 14.92
CA MET A 301 -9.77 -33.26 14.62
C MET A 301 -9.74 -32.37 15.88
N ARG A 302 -10.32 -32.82 17.00
CA ARG A 302 -10.24 -32.09 18.28
C ARG A 302 -8.82 -32.08 18.84
N ARG A 303 -8.06 -33.16 18.67
CA ARG A 303 -6.66 -33.22 19.13
C ARG A 303 -5.73 -32.31 18.32
N LEU A 304 -5.84 -32.31 17.00
CA LEU A 304 -5.06 -31.44 16.10
C LEU A 304 -5.37 -29.94 16.27
N ALA A 305 -6.61 -29.57 16.57
CA ALA A 305 -7.01 -28.18 16.79
C ALA A 305 -6.45 -27.60 18.11
N VAL A 306 -6.33 -28.41 19.16
CA VAL A 306 -5.80 -27.98 20.47
C VAL A 306 -4.28 -27.79 20.41
N GLU A 307 -3.54 -28.64 19.70
CA GLU A 307 -2.08 -28.53 19.59
C GLU A 307 -1.62 -27.39 18.67
N THR A 308 -2.35 -27.10 17.59
CA THR A 308 -2.00 -26.04 16.64
C THR A 308 -2.31 -24.62 17.12
N SER A 309 -3.20 -24.45 18.11
CA SER A 309 -3.47 -23.15 18.74
C SER A 309 -2.36 -22.69 19.68
N THR A 310 -1.55 -23.62 20.21
CA THR A 310 -0.56 -23.33 21.26
C THR A 310 0.82 -22.96 20.68
N THR A 311 1.12 -23.40 19.45
CA THR A 311 2.43 -23.20 18.80
C THR A 311 2.54 -21.91 17.97
N TRP A 312 1.44 -21.18 17.76
CA TRP A 312 1.41 -19.94 16.96
C TRP A 312 1.18 -18.65 17.76
N GLY A 313 1.03 -18.73 19.07
CA GLY A 313 0.92 -17.57 19.98
C GLY A 313 2.08 -17.52 20.95
N GLY A 314 3.20 -16.90 20.56
CA GLY A 314 4.29 -16.58 21.49
C GLY A 314 3.88 -15.44 22.44
N GLY A 315 3.08 -15.76 23.45
CA GLY A 315 2.76 -14.87 24.56
C GLY A 315 3.86 -14.91 25.62
N VAL A 316 4.57 -13.80 25.78
CA VAL A 316 5.47 -13.59 26.92
C VAL A 316 4.60 -13.35 28.16
N ASN A 317 4.52 -14.33 29.05
CA ASN A 317 3.85 -14.18 30.35
C ASN A 317 4.72 -13.30 31.28
N TYR A 318 4.33 -12.04 31.46
CA TYR A 318 4.75 -11.25 32.62
C TYR A 318 3.87 -11.64 33.81
N SER A 319 4.46 -12.29 34.81
CA SER A 319 3.86 -12.45 36.14
C SER A 319 3.84 -11.09 36.87
N PRO A 320 2.69 -10.58 37.33
CA PRO A 320 2.67 -9.49 38.30
C PRO A 320 2.94 -10.07 39.69
N ALA A 321 4.03 -9.63 40.32
CA ALA A 321 4.27 -9.86 41.73
C ALA A 321 3.16 -9.20 42.56
N SER A 322 2.53 -9.98 43.42
CA SER A 322 1.61 -9.50 44.45
C SER A 322 2.40 -8.82 45.58
N PRO A 323 1.96 -7.66 46.11
CA PRO A 323 2.55 -7.10 47.31
C PRO A 323 1.95 -7.78 48.56
N GLN A 324 2.82 -8.36 49.38
CA GLN A 324 2.48 -8.76 50.74
C GLN A 324 2.34 -7.51 51.62
N ALA A 325 1.18 -7.40 52.27
CA ALA A 325 0.98 -6.57 53.45
C ALA A 325 1.13 -7.43 54.70
N SER A 326 1.88 -6.96 55.69
CA SER A 326 1.71 -7.33 57.09
C SER A 326 2.00 -6.13 58.01
N ASN A 327 1.13 -6.00 59.00
CA ASN A 327 0.94 -4.88 59.92
C ASN A 327 1.99 -4.82 61.04
N ALA A 328 2.21 -3.63 61.64
CA ALA A 328 1.96 -3.37 63.07
C ALA A 328 2.39 -1.95 63.52
N ASP A 329 1.60 -1.40 64.46
CA ASP A 329 1.83 -0.29 65.40
C ASP A 329 1.97 1.16 64.87
N GLY A 330 1.33 2.20 65.41
CA GLY A 330 0.44 2.34 66.56
C GLY A 330 0.26 3.83 66.93
N ARG A 331 -0.91 4.19 67.49
CA ARG A 331 -1.28 5.48 68.16
C ARG A 331 -1.39 6.71 67.23
N GLU A 332 -2.26 7.70 67.39
CA GLU A 332 -3.22 8.13 68.43
C GLU A 332 -4.26 9.08 67.78
N ALA A 333 -5.30 9.42 68.55
CA ALA A 333 -6.57 10.03 68.16
C ALA A 333 -6.54 11.46 67.58
N VAL A 334 -7.62 11.88 66.89
CA VAL A 334 -8.58 12.93 67.34
C VAL A 334 -9.83 12.98 66.43
N ARG A 335 -10.95 13.32 67.07
CA ARG A 335 -12.38 13.39 66.71
C ARG A 335 -12.81 14.30 65.53
N MET A 336 -14.11 14.09 65.20
CA MET A 336 -15.13 14.93 64.52
C MET A 336 -15.30 14.52 63.05
N GLY A 337 -16.45 14.16 62.50
CA GLY A 337 -17.87 14.26 62.88
C GLY A 337 -18.68 14.32 61.57
N HIS A 338 -19.93 13.83 61.59
CA HIS A 338 -20.93 13.79 60.49
C HIS A 338 -20.66 12.72 59.40
N GLY A 339 -21.51 11.72 59.13
CA GLY A 339 -22.94 11.57 59.39
C GLY A 339 -23.73 11.96 58.15
N LEU A 340 -23.92 11.02 57.21
CA LEU A 340 -25.01 10.98 56.22
C LEU A 340 -25.01 9.60 55.54
N GLU A 341 -25.96 8.77 55.97
CA GLU A 341 -26.36 7.54 55.30
C GLU A 341 -27.11 7.90 54.00
N MET A 342 -26.76 7.24 52.90
CA MET A 342 -27.60 7.12 51.71
C MET A 342 -27.60 5.65 51.32
N VAL A 343 -28.69 4.98 51.69
CA VAL A 343 -29.06 3.65 51.22
C VAL A 343 -29.68 3.83 49.84
N SER A 344 -29.12 3.20 48.81
CA SER A 344 -29.80 3.04 47.52
C SER A 344 -29.92 1.56 47.21
N GLU A 345 -31.14 1.06 47.35
CA GLU A 345 -31.59 -0.23 46.83
C GLU A 345 -31.38 -0.29 45.32
N VAL A 346 -30.77 -1.38 44.85
CA VAL A 346 -30.67 -1.73 43.44
C VAL A 346 -31.84 -2.66 43.12
N THR A 347 -32.87 -2.14 42.46
CA THR A 347 -33.94 -2.96 41.87
C THR A 347 -33.57 -3.31 40.44
N LEU A 348 -33.36 -4.62 40.19
CA LEU A 348 -33.21 -5.20 38.86
C LEU A 348 -34.57 -5.29 38.16
N THR A 349 -34.76 -4.53 37.09
CA THR A 349 -35.83 -4.79 36.11
C THR A 349 -35.22 -5.16 34.76
N LYS A 350 -35.47 -6.42 34.36
CA LYS A 350 -35.31 -6.94 33.00
C LYS A 350 -36.15 -6.09 32.04
N ALA A 351 -35.52 -5.48 31.04
CA ALA A 351 -36.18 -5.03 29.83
C ALA A 351 -35.80 -5.97 28.68
N THR A 352 -36.83 -6.51 28.04
CA THR A 352 -36.80 -7.30 26.82
C THR A 352 -36.99 -6.34 25.67
N GLU A 353 -36.02 -6.25 24.75
CA GLU A 353 -36.26 -5.62 23.45
C GLU A 353 -35.55 -6.41 22.35
N GLY A 354 -36.35 -7.02 21.50
CA GLY A 354 -35.97 -7.26 20.12
C GLY A 354 -36.26 -5.99 19.33
N HIS A 355 -35.30 -5.55 18.52
CA HIS A 355 -35.56 -4.64 17.42
C HIS A 355 -34.61 -5.00 16.27
N SER A 356 -35.23 -5.53 15.22
CA SER A 356 -34.70 -5.66 13.87
C SER A 356 -34.50 -4.27 13.27
N PHE A 357 -33.27 -3.97 12.84
CA PHE A 357 -32.99 -2.81 11.99
C PHE A 357 -32.72 -3.27 10.56
N GLY A 358 -33.65 -2.90 9.68
CA GLY A 358 -33.53 -3.04 8.23
C GLY A 358 -32.49 -2.07 7.67
N ILE A 359 -31.66 -2.59 6.77
CA ILE A 359 -30.71 -1.79 5.99
C ILE A 359 -31.47 -1.23 4.79
N LEU A 360 -31.62 0.09 4.77
CA LEU A 360 -32.07 0.87 3.62
C LEU A 360 -31.00 0.74 2.52
N LEU A 361 -31.37 0.16 1.38
CA LEU A 361 -30.59 0.19 0.15
C LEU A 361 -30.86 1.54 -0.52
N ASP A 362 -29.84 2.40 -0.60
CA ASP A 362 -29.94 3.66 -1.33
C ASP A 362 -29.49 3.49 -2.79
N GLU A 363 -30.12 4.29 -3.63
CA GLU A 363 -30.51 3.99 -5.00
C GLU A 363 -29.40 4.24 -6.03
N LYS A 364 -29.44 3.45 -7.12
CA LYS A 364 -28.62 3.67 -8.33
C LYS A 364 -29.13 4.89 -9.10
N PRO A 365 -28.26 5.77 -9.62
CA PRO A 365 -28.69 6.80 -10.55
C PRO A 365 -29.02 6.20 -11.91
N VAL A 366 -30.26 6.41 -12.33
CA VAL A 366 -30.83 6.12 -13.65
C VAL A 366 -30.32 7.16 -14.66
N ILE A 367 -29.54 6.72 -15.65
CA ILE A 367 -29.21 7.55 -16.82
C ILE A 367 -30.32 7.37 -17.84
N ARG A 368 -31.11 8.43 -18.05
CA ARG A 368 -32.08 8.52 -19.16
C ARG A 368 -31.35 8.80 -20.47
N ALA A 369 -31.59 7.94 -21.44
CA ALA A 369 -31.34 8.20 -22.85
C ALA A 369 -32.46 9.08 -23.42
N ASP A 370 -32.11 10.03 -24.28
CA ASP A 370 -32.87 10.39 -25.49
C ASP A 370 -32.17 11.54 -26.25
N ALA A 371 -31.73 11.26 -27.49
CA ALA A 371 -32.04 12.05 -28.69
C ALA A 371 -31.33 11.47 -29.94
N PRO A 372 -31.96 11.49 -31.12
CA PRO A 372 -31.51 10.80 -32.32
C PRO A 372 -30.55 11.65 -33.15
N VAL A 373 -29.57 11.01 -33.80
CA VAL A 373 -28.77 11.62 -34.88
C VAL A 373 -29.02 10.84 -36.17
N THR A 374 -29.41 11.60 -37.18
CA THR A 374 -29.74 11.19 -38.57
C THR A 374 -28.55 10.57 -39.32
N PRO A 375 -28.82 9.74 -40.36
CA PRO A 375 -27.79 9.03 -41.09
C PRO A 375 -27.11 9.93 -42.14
N VAL A 376 -25.79 9.82 -42.27
CA VAL A 376 -25.08 10.26 -43.47
C VAL A 376 -24.50 9.03 -44.16
N SER A 377 -24.78 9.01 -45.46
CA SER A 377 -24.53 8.03 -46.48
C SER A 377 -23.04 7.69 -46.73
N SER A 378 -22.83 6.41 -47.04
CA SER A 378 -21.93 5.85 -48.07
C SER A 378 -20.46 6.25 -48.12
N PHE A 379 -19.56 5.25 -48.09
CA PHE A 379 -18.74 4.92 -49.26
C PHE A 379 -18.16 3.50 -49.15
N SER A 380 -18.26 2.78 -50.26
CA SER A 380 -17.85 1.40 -50.50
C SER A 380 -16.38 1.33 -50.93
N SER A 381 -15.70 0.24 -50.56
CA SER A 381 -14.59 -0.43 -51.29
C SER A 381 -13.28 0.39 -51.50
N VAL A 382 -12.06 -0.15 -51.56
CA VAL A 382 -11.54 -1.30 -52.33
C VAL A 382 -10.19 -1.75 -51.72
N SER A 383 -9.91 -3.04 -51.88
CA SER A 383 -8.70 -3.83 -51.62
C SER A 383 -7.50 -3.48 -52.52
N SER A 384 -6.27 -3.71 -52.04
CA SER A 384 -5.07 -4.25 -52.75
C SER A 384 -3.81 -3.76 -52.02
N VAL A 385 -2.97 -4.59 -51.41
CA VAL A 385 -2.04 -5.57 -52.02
C VAL A 385 -1.21 -4.96 -53.16
N SER A 386 0.02 -4.57 -52.81
CA SER A 386 1.25 -4.68 -53.60
C SER A 386 2.40 -4.69 -52.60
#